data_AF-A0A537GEN2-F1
#
_entry.id   AF-A0A537GEN2-F1
#
_cell.length_a   1.000
_cell.length_b   1.000
_cell.length_c   1.000
_cell.angle_alpha   90.00
_cell.angle_beta   90.00
_cell.angle_gamma   90.00
#
_symmetry.space_group_name_H-M   'P 1'
#
loop_
_entity.id
_entity.type
_entity.pdbx_description
1 polymer ?
#
loop_
_entity_poly.entity_id
_entity_poly.type
_entity_poly.pdbx_seq_one_letter_code
_entity_poly.pdbx_strand_id
1 'polypeptide(L)'
;MDSLITAAARALAAGDPLGALNRVALRDDAPALALRGIAMAQLGDLVRAKALVRSAARAFGPKEAVARARCVVAEAEIALVSRDLGWPAKALDAARATLEEHGDRVNAAHARYLEVRGLLLIGRLDEAERTLAALEPASFPPALKAAHELVVAG
;
A
#
# COMPACT_ATOMS: atom_id res chain seq x y z
N MET A 1 0.96 -18.52 14.48
CA MET A 1 1.24 -17.58 13.37
C MET A 1 1.15 -18.39 12.08
N ASP A 2 0.36 -17.96 11.10
CA ASP A 2 0.18 -18.69 9.84
C ASP A 2 1.48 -18.60 9.00
N SER A 3 2.22 -19.70 8.97
CA SER A 3 3.56 -19.76 8.36
C SER A 3 3.55 -19.48 6.86
N LEU A 4 2.45 -19.84 6.17
CA LEU A 4 2.30 -19.63 4.72
C LEU A 4 2.11 -18.15 4.40
N ILE A 5 1.28 -17.45 5.18
CA ILE A 5 1.07 -16.00 5.03
C ILE A 5 2.39 -15.25 5.25
N THR A 6 3.15 -15.60 6.30
CA THR A 6 4.44 -14.96 6.56
C THR A 6 5.44 -15.25 5.44
N ALA A 7 5.50 -16.47 4.92
CA ALA A 7 6.40 -16.82 3.83
C ALA A 7 6.03 -16.12 2.51
N ALA A 8 4.73 -15.99 2.21
CA ALA A 8 4.25 -15.26 1.04
C ALA A 8 4.54 -13.76 1.13
N ALA A 9 4.35 -13.13 2.30
CA ALA A 9 4.71 -11.74 2.51
C ALA A 9 6.20 -11.47 2.30
N ARG A 10 7.07 -12.39 2.76
CA ARG A 10 8.52 -12.29 2.51
C ARG A 10 8.87 -12.44 1.03
N ALA A 11 8.21 -13.36 0.32
CA ALA A 11 8.41 -13.52 -1.12
C ALA A 11 8.05 -12.23 -1.87
N LEU A 12 6.91 -11.59 -1.55
CA LEU A 12 6.54 -10.31 -2.16
C LEU A 12 7.53 -9.18 -1.85
N ALA A 13 8.03 -9.10 -0.63
CA ALA A 13 9.03 -8.11 -0.25
C ALA A 13 10.36 -8.31 -1.00
N ALA A 14 10.66 -9.54 -1.42
CA ALA A 14 11.82 -9.86 -2.25
C ALA A 14 11.56 -9.74 -3.76
N GLY A 15 10.35 -9.33 -4.18
CA GLY A 15 9.98 -9.24 -5.59
C GLY A 15 9.69 -10.60 -6.25
N ASP A 16 9.30 -11.61 -5.48
CA ASP A 16 8.89 -12.95 -5.95
C ASP A 16 7.36 -13.13 -5.85
N PRO A 17 6.58 -12.55 -6.78
CA PRO A 17 5.13 -12.68 -6.77
C PRO A 17 4.66 -14.10 -7.08
N LEU A 18 5.39 -14.87 -7.89
CA LEU A 18 5.03 -16.25 -8.22
C LEU A 18 5.22 -17.18 -7.02
N GLY A 19 6.32 -17.04 -6.28
CA GLY A 19 6.53 -17.77 -5.04
C GLY A 19 5.51 -17.38 -3.98
N ALA A 20 5.07 -16.13 -3.91
CA ALA A 20 3.97 -15.74 -3.03
C ALA A 20 2.67 -16.46 -3.43
N LEU A 21 2.30 -16.43 -4.72
CA LEU A 21 1.10 -17.09 -5.22
C LEU A 21 1.11 -18.59 -4.98
N ASN A 22 2.24 -19.28 -5.17
CA ASN A 22 2.37 -20.72 -4.86
C ASN A 22 2.00 -21.08 -3.41
N ARG A 23 2.06 -20.12 -2.48
CA ARG A 23 1.75 -20.32 -1.06
C ARG A 23 0.32 -19.96 -0.69
N VAL A 24 -0.33 -19.05 -1.42
CA VAL A 24 -1.63 -18.48 -1.04
C VAL A 24 -2.72 -18.56 -2.11
N ALA A 25 -2.44 -19.05 -3.32
CA ALA A 25 -3.38 -19.00 -4.45
C ALA A 25 -4.70 -19.74 -4.21
N LEU A 26 -4.69 -20.80 -3.39
CA LEU A 26 -5.86 -21.63 -3.07
C LEU A 26 -6.63 -21.16 -1.83
N ARG A 27 -6.25 -20.00 -1.28
CA ARG A 27 -6.82 -19.45 -0.05
C ARG A 27 -7.64 -18.21 -0.33
N ASP A 28 -8.76 -18.10 0.38
CA ASP A 28 -9.73 -17.01 0.26
C ASP A 28 -9.97 -16.27 1.60
N ASP A 29 -9.15 -16.52 2.62
CA ASP A 29 -9.13 -15.68 3.83
C ASP A 29 -8.53 -14.30 3.55
N ALA A 30 -8.88 -13.31 4.38
CA ALA A 30 -8.53 -11.91 4.16
C ALA A 30 -7.01 -11.66 3.96
N PRO A 31 -6.10 -12.23 4.78
CA PRO A 31 -4.65 -12.14 4.52
C PRO A 31 -4.23 -12.70 3.16
N ALA A 32 -4.74 -13.87 2.77
CA ALA A 32 -4.41 -14.47 1.48
C ALA A 32 -4.89 -13.62 0.30
N LEU A 33 -6.10 -13.07 0.37
CA LEU A 33 -6.64 -12.15 -0.63
C LEU A 33 -5.77 -10.89 -0.77
N ALA A 34 -5.33 -10.31 0.34
CA ALA A 34 -4.46 -9.13 0.32
C ALA A 34 -3.12 -9.43 -0.38
N LEU A 35 -2.47 -10.54 -0.02
CA LEU A 35 -1.18 -10.92 -0.61
C LEU A 35 -1.31 -11.30 -2.09
N ARG A 36 -2.38 -11.98 -2.49
CA ARG A 36 -2.68 -12.23 -3.92
C ARG A 36 -2.87 -10.92 -4.67
N GLY A 37 -3.58 -9.95 -4.08
CA GLY A 37 -3.77 -8.62 -4.67
C GLY A 37 -2.45 -7.90 -4.94
N ILE A 38 -1.54 -7.89 -3.95
CA ILE A 38 -0.19 -7.31 -4.09
C ILE A 38 0.62 -8.06 -5.16
N ALA A 39 0.55 -9.40 -5.19
CA ALA A 39 1.22 -10.20 -6.21
C ALA A 39 0.75 -9.84 -7.63
N MET A 40 -0.58 -9.73 -7.83
CA MET A 40 -1.14 -9.32 -9.13
C MET A 40 -0.72 -7.89 -9.51
N ALA A 41 -0.60 -6.98 -8.54
CA ALA A 41 -0.11 -5.62 -8.79
C ALA A 41 1.35 -5.62 -9.28
N GLN A 42 2.23 -6.43 -8.65
CA GLN A 42 3.62 -6.60 -9.09
C GLN A 42 3.72 -7.22 -10.50
N LEU A 43 2.75 -8.06 -10.88
CA LEU A 43 2.65 -8.67 -12.21
C LEU A 43 1.96 -7.75 -13.25
N GLY A 44 1.45 -6.59 -12.85
CA GLY A 44 0.81 -5.62 -13.73
C GLY A 44 -0.69 -5.83 -13.99
N ASP A 45 -1.33 -6.83 -13.40
CA ASP A 45 -2.80 -7.01 -13.48
C ASP A 45 -3.48 -6.16 -12.40
N LEU A 46 -3.56 -4.86 -12.67
CA LEU A 46 -4.05 -3.85 -11.73
C LEU A 46 -5.55 -3.99 -11.43
N VAL A 47 -6.34 -4.44 -12.42
CA VAL A 47 -7.79 -4.65 -12.26
C VAL A 47 -8.05 -5.76 -11.24
N ARG A 48 -7.37 -6.91 -11.41
CA ARG A 48 -7.51 -8.03 -10.48
C ARG A 48 -6.91 -7.71 -9.13
N ALA A 49 -5.77 -7.02 -9.10
CA ALA A 49 -5.15 -6.57 -7.85
C ALA A 49 -6.12 -5.73 -7.01
N LYS A 50 -6.75 -4.71 -7.61
CA LYS A 50 -7.71 -3.83 -6.93
C LYS A 50 -8.90 -4.60 -6.38
N ALA A 51 -9.45 -5.53 -7.17
CA ALA A 51 -10.57 -6.36 -6.73
C ALA A 51 -10.22 -7.24 -5.52
N LEU A 52 -9.03 -7.86 -5.53
CA LEU A 52 -8.55 -8.71 -4.44
C LEU A 52 -8.28 -7.90 -3.16
N VAL A 53 -7.61 -6.75 -3.26
CA VAL A 53 -7.33 -5.90 -2.09
C VAL A 53 -8.61 -5.35 -1.46
N ARG A 54 -9.60 -4.93 -2.27
CA ARG A 54 -10.92 -4.51 -1.78
C ARG A 54 -11.66 -5.65 -1.08
N SER A 55 -11.58 -6.86 -1.64
CA SER A 55 -12.21 -8.04 -1.03
C SER A 55 -11.54 -8.38 0.30
N ALA A 56 -10.21 -8.30 0.38
CA ALA A 56 -9.47 -8.47 1.62
C ALA A 56 -9.87 -7.44 2.68
N ALA A 57 -9.92 -6.15 2.33
CA ALA A 57 -10.33 -5.07 3.23
C ALA A 57 -11.72 -5.30 3.84
N ARG A 58 -12.66 -5.85 3.04
CA ARG A 58 -14.01 -6.20 3.49
C ARG A 58 -14.07 -7.46 4.35
N ALA A 59 -13.16 -8.40 4.11
CA ALA A 59 -13.12 -9.68 4.82
C ALA A 59 -12.44 -9.58 6.20
N PHE A 60 -11.56 -8.60 6.42
CA PHE A 60 -10.96 -8.33 7.73
C PHE A 60 -12.00 -7.85 8.76
N GLY A 61 -12.09 -8.54 9.89
CA GLY A 61 -13.05 -8.25 10.95
C GLY A 61 -12.69 -6.98 11.75
N PRO A 62 -13.61 -6.39 12.54
CA PRO A 62 -13.45 -5.06 13.16
C PRO A 62 -12.16 -4.87 13.97
N LYS A 63 -11.68 -5.93 14.64
CA LYS A 63 -10.45 -5.95 15.43
C LYS A 63 -9.16 -5.89 14.60
N GLU A 64 -9.23 -6.12 13.30
CA GLU A 64 -8.08 -6.16 12.37
C GLU A 64 -7.89 -4.80 11.67
N ALA A 65 -7.95 -3.71 12.43
CA ALA A 65 -7.91 -2.34 11.91
C ALA A 65 -6.63 -2.05 11.11
N VAL A 66 -5.47 -2.49 11.61
CA VAL A 66 -4.17 -2.34 10.93
C VAL A 66 -4.16 -3.07 9.58
N ALA A 67 -4.69 -4.29 9.51
CA ALA A 67 -4.72 -5.07 8.28
C ALA A 67 -5.63 -4.43 7.22
N ARG A 68 -6.79 -3.90 7.64
CA ARG A 68 -7.65 -3.08 6.76
C ARG A 68 -6.94 -1.83 6.26
N ALA A 69 -6.28 -1.09 7.15
CA ALA A 69 -5.56 0.12 6.79
C ALA A 69 -4.45 -0.17 5.75
N ARG A 70 -3.70 -1.25 5.91
CA ARG A 70 -2.73 -1.71 4.89
C ARG A 70 -3.37 -2.02 3.54
N CYS A 71 -4.56 -2.62 3.53
CA CYS A 71 -5.28 -2.84 2.27
C CYS A 71 -5.70 -1.52 1.62
N VAL A 72 -6.13 -0.53 2.40
CA VAL A 72 -6.44 0.79 1.86
C VAL A 72 -5.20 1.41 1.23
N VAL A 73 -4.04 1.36 1.88
CA VAL A 73 -2.77 1.85 1.32
C VAL A 73 -2.39 1.13 0.01
N ALA A 74 -2.57 -0.19 -0.06
CA ALA A 74 -2.30 -0.96 -1.28
C ALA A 74 -3.29 -0.63 -2.41
N GLU A 75 -4.58 -0.47 -2.11
CA GLU A 75 -5.58 -0.04 -3.08
C GLU A 75 -5.25 1.34 -3.65
N ALA A 76 -4.85 2.22 -2.75
CA ALA A 76 -4.33 3.54 -3.06
C ALA A 76 -3.20 3.43 -4.09
N GLU A 77 -2.11 2.75 -3.77
CA GLU A 77 -0.97 2.59 -4.69
C GLU A 77 -1.40 2.07 -6.08
N ILE A 78 -2.29 1.06 -6.13
CA ILE A 78 -2.85 0.56 -7.39
C ILE A 78 -3.59 1.65 -8.16
N ALA A 79 -4.40 2.47 -7.49
CA ALA A 79 -5.12 3.58 -8.10
C ALA A 79 -4.16 4.63 -8.68
N LEU A 80 -3.09 4.99 -7.95
CA LEU A 80 -2.07 5.92 -8.43
C LEU A 80 -1.38 5.40 -9.70
N VAL A 81 -0.97 4.13 -9.70
CA VAL A 81 -0.32 3.49 -10.86
C VAL A 81 -1.28 3.41 -12.05
N SER A 82 -2.56 3.16 -11.78
CA SER A 82 -3.62 3.10 -12.80
C SER A 82 -4.07 4.48 -13.31
N ARG A 83 -3.52 5.58 -12.74
CA ARG A 83 -4.00 6.96 -12.97
C ARG A 83 -5.49 7.14 -12.70
N ASP A 84 -6.02 6.39 -11.73
CA ASP A 84 -7.39 6.54 -11.26
C ASP A 84 -7.46 7.71 -10.28
N LEU A 85 -7.96 8.85 -10.78
CA LEU A 85 -8.11 10.10 -10.03
C LEU A 85 -9.35 10.12 -9.12
N GLY A 86 -10.19 9.07 -9.15
CA GLY A 86 -11.27 8.85 -8.17
C GLY A 86 -10.77 8.39 -6.80
N TRP A 87 -9.49 8.61 -6.53
CA TRP A 87 -8.75 8.20 -5.34
C TRP A 87 -9.47 8.62 -4.04
N PRO A 88 -9.67 7.70 -3.07
CA PRO A 88 -10.35 8.02 -1.82
C PRO A 88 -9.40 8.67 -0.81
N ALA A 89 -9.06 9.95 -1.01
CA ALA A 89 -8.08 10.69 -0.19
C ALA A 89 -8.36 10.58 1.31
N LYS A 90 -9.62 10.81 1.70
CA LYS A 90 -10.06 10.67 3.10
C LYS A 90 -9.86 9.27 3.67
N ALA A 91 -10.01 8.22 2.86
CA ALA A 91 -9.80 6.85 3.31
C ALA A 91 -8.31 6.58 3.52
N LEU A 92 -7.44 7.11 2.65
CA LEU A 92 -6.00 7.04 2.84
C LEU A 92 -5.60 7.76 4.14
N ASP A 93 -6.11 8.96 4.39
CA ASP A 93 -5.80 9.74 5.60
C ASP A 93 -6.20 8.98 6.87
N ALA A 94 -7.41 8.39 6.88
CA ALA A 94 -7.88 7.58 7.99
C ALA A 94 -7.03 6.31 8.18
N ALA A 95 -6.63 5.66 7.09
CA ALA A 95 -5.74 4.51 7.13
C ALA A 95 -4.37 4.89 7.68
N ARG A 96 -3.80 6.01 7.22
CA ARG A 96 -2.53 6.55 7.74
C ARG A 96 -2.61 6.79 9.25
N ALA A 97 -3.64 7.50 9.73
CA ALA A 97 -3.82 7.77 11.15
C ALA A 97 -3.91 6.48 11.98
N THR A 98 -4.65 5.49 11.47
CA THR A 98 -4.74 4.16 12.09
C THR A 98 -3.37 3.49 12.18
N LEU A 99 -2.57 3.53 11.11
CA LEU A 99 -1.24 2.93 11.06
C LEU A 99 -0.26 3.64 12.02
N GLU A 100 -0.31 4.97 12.09
CA GLU A 100 0.49 5.77 13.03
C GLU A 100 0.16 5.43 14.48
N GLU A 101 -1.13 5.38 14.85
CA GLU A 101 -1.60 5.02 16.19
C GLU A 101 -1.12 3.64 16.62
N HIS A 102 -1.06 2.68 15.70
CA HIS A 102 -0.66 1.30 15.98
C HIS A 102 0.85 1.06 15.76
N GLY A 103 1.64 2.10 15.47
CA GLY A 103 3.10 2.02 15.34
C GLY A 103 3.60 1.44 14.01
N ASP A 104 2.75 1.26 13.01
CA ASP A 104 3.12 0.81 11.66
C ASP A 104 3.65 1.97 10.80
N ARG A 105 4.81 2.49 11.21
CA ARG A 105 5.41 3.69 10.64
C ARG A 105 5.75 3.57 9.16
N VAL A 106 6.13 2.37 8.70
CA VAL A 106 6.51 2.15 7.30
C VAL A 106 5.32 2.33 6.38
N ASN A 107 4.17 1.71 6.71
CA ASN A 107 2.98 1.86 5.88
C ASN A 107 2.33 3.24 6.02
N ALA A 108 2.44 3.88 7.19
CA ALA A 108 2.02 5.26 7.38
C ALA A 108 2.82 6.25 6.52
N ALA A 109 4.14 6.08 6.49
CA ALA A 109 5.03 6.87 5.63
C ALA A 109 4.71 6.65 4.14
N HIS A 110 4.48 5.39 3.74
CA HIS A 110 4.08 5.06 2.37
C HIS A 110 2.75 5.72 1.99
N ALA A 111 1.76 5.71 2.88
CA ALA A 111 0.49 6.39 2.66
C ALA A 111 0.68 7.90 2.38
N ARG A 112 1.49 8.58 3.19
CA ARG A 112 1.81 10.00 3.00
C ARG A 112 2.57 10.25 1.69
N TYR A 113 3.48 9.34 1.32
CA TYR A 113 4.19 9.44 0.04
C TYR A 113 3.23 9.32 -1.15
N LEU A 114 2.27 8.40 -1.09
CA LEU A 114 1.25 8.28 -2.14
C LEU A 114 0.37 9.54 -2.24
N GLU A 115 0.07 10.20 -1.11
CA GLU A 115 -0.64 11.48 -1.08
C GLU A 115 0.15 12.57 -1.84
N VAL A 116 1.45 12.72 -1.57
CA VAL A 116 2.32 13.67 -2.28
C VAL A 116 2.29 13.39 -3.79
N ARG A 117 2.44 12.12 -4.20
CA ARG A 117 2.38 11.76 -5.62
C ARG A 117 1.01 12.05 -6.25
N GLY A 118 -0.07 11.82 -5.50
CA GLY A 118 -1.41 12.15 -5.93
C GLY A 118 -1.57 13.65 -6.19
N LEU A 119 -1.08 14.49 -5.27
CA LEU A 119 -1.09 15.96 -5.40
C LEU A 119 -0.28 16.45 -6.60
N LEU A 120 0.90 15.87 -6.84
CA LEU A 120 1.71 16.18 -8.02
C LEU A 120 0.98 15.83 -9.33
N LEU A 121 0.34 14.66 -9.41
CA LEU A 121 -0.39 14.24 -10.61
C LEU A 121 -1.56 15.17 -10.98
N ILE A 122 -2.17 15.82 -9.99
CA ILE A 122 -3.28 16.77 -10.20
C ILE A 122 -2.84 18.23 -10.20
N GLY A 123 -1.52 18.50 -10.13
CA GLY A 123 -0.94 19.84 -10.21
C GLY A 123 -1.06 20.69 -8.94
N ARG A 124 -1.32 20.10 -7.77
CA ARG A 124 -1.41 20.81 -6.48
C ARG A 124 -0.03 20.91 -5.80
N LEU A 125 0.88 21.68 -6.39
CA LEU A 125 2.29 21.72 -6.02
C LEU A 125 2.53 22.24 -4.59
N ASP A 126 1.89 23.33 -4.19
CA ASP A 126 2.05 23.91 -2.84
C ASP A 126 1.62 22.96 -1.72
N GLU A 127 0.66 22.07 -2.02
CA GLU A 127 0.23 21.05 -1.07
C GLU A 127 1.18 19.86 -1.09
N ALA A 128 1.65 19.45 -2.27
CA ALA A 128 2.67 18.41 -2.39
C ALA A 128 3.94 18.79 -1.60
N GLU A 129 4.42 20.03 -1.75
CA GLU A 129 5.61 20.54 -1.05
C GLU A 129 5.41 20.55 0.47
N ARG A 130 4.27 21.07 0.95
CA ARG A 130 3.96 21.07 2.40
C ARG A 130 3.87 19.67 2.97
N THR A 131 3.23 18.74 2.27
CA THR A 131 3.10 17.35 2.72
C THR A 131 4.44 16.62 2.66
N LEU A 132 5.28 16.90 1.66
CA LEU A 132 6.62 16.35 1.53
C LEU A 132 7.55 16.83 2.65
N ALA A 133 7.49 18.11 3.02
CA ALA A 133 8.29 18.69 4.11
C ALA A 133 7.96 18.09 5.49
N ALA A 134 6.76 17.51 5.65
CA ALA A 134 6.33 16.85 6.88
C ALA A 134 6.79 15.38 6.98
N LEU A 135 7.47 14.84 5.97
CA LEU A 135 8.04 13.50 6.00
C LEU A 135 9.40 13.48 6.68
N GLU A 136 9.70 12.39 7.40
CA GLU A 136 11.02 12.11 7.99
C GLU A 136 11.73 11.00 7.20
N PRO A 137 12.56 11.33 6.17
CA PRO A 137 13.08 10.34 5.23
C PRO A 137 14.06 9.36 5.88
N ALA A 138 14.68 9.74 7.00
CA ALA A 138 15.61 8.90 7.74
C ALA A 138 14.98 7.54 8.15
N SER A 139 13.68 7.54 8.43
CA SER A 139 12.91 6.38 8.87
C SER A 139 12.48 5.41 7.76
N PHE A 140 12.69 5.79 6.49
CA PHE A 140 12.18 5.03 5.35
C PHE A 140 13.02 3.78 5.06
N PRO A 141 12.37 2.67 4.64
CA PRO A 141 13.10 1.56 4.03
C PRO A 141 13.76 2.02 2.71
N PRO A 142 14.83 1.34 2.26
CA PRO A 142 15.59 1.77 1.08
C PRO A 142 14.75 2.03 -0.18
N ALA A 143 13.75 1.19 -0.45
CA ALA A 143 12.86 1.38 -1.60
C ALA A 143 12.04 2.68 -1.50
N LEU A 144 11.52 3.01 -0.31
CA LEU A 144 10.77 4.24 -0.08
C LEU A 144 11.68 5.47 -0.07
N LYS A 145 12.94 5.34 0.37
CA LYS A 145 13.96 6.41 0.23
C LYS A 145 14.20 6.75 -1.24
N ALA A 146 14.45 5.74 -2.07
CA ALA A 146 14.65 5.97 -3.51
C ALA A 146 13.43 6.66 -4.15
N ALA A 147 12.22 6.23 -3.79
CA ALA A 147 10.99 6.82 -4.27
C ALA A 147 10.81 8.28 -3.79
N HIS A 148 11.20 8.58 -2.54
CA HIS A 148 11.20 9.93 -1.98
C HIS A 148 12.14 10.87 -2.75
N GLU A 149 13.38 10.47 -2.99
CA GLU A 149 14.35 11.28 -3.74
C GLU A 149 13.89 11.57 -5.19
N LEU A 150 13.24 10.60 -5.85
CA LEU A 150 12.65 10.82 -7.18
C LEU A 150 11.54 11.88 -7.16
N VAL A 151 10.79 12.00 -6.06
CA VAL A 151 9.75 13.01 -5.89
C VAL A 151 10.33 14.37 -5.52
N VAL A 152 11.42 14.41 -4.75
CA VAL A 152 12.13 15.66 -4.45
C VAL A 152 12.76 16.26 -5.72
N ALA A 153 13.25 15.41 -6.63
CA ALA A 153 13.96 15.84 -7.84
C ALA A 153 13.06 16.23 -9.03
N GLY A 154 11.76 15.89 -8.99
CA GLY A 154 10.80 16.10 -10.09
C GLY A 154 9.84 17.24 -9.84
#